data_AF-A0A7X7I4Z0-F1
#
_entry.id   AF-A0A7X7I4Z0-F1
#
_cell.length_a   1.000
_cell.length_b   1.000
_cell.length_c   1.000
_cell.angle_alpha   90.00
_cell.angle_beta   90.00
_cell.angle_gamma   90.00
#
_symmetry.space_group_name_H-M   'P 1'
#
loop_
_entity.id
_entity.type
_entity.pdbx_description
1 polymer ?
#
loop_
_entity_poly.entity_id
_entity_poly.type
_entity_poly.pdbx_seq_one_letter_code
_entity_poly.pdbx_strand_id
1 'polypeptide(L)'
;MAKFERSFPLELQEALKKPPLYTECLLRDICSGEVFPAFRNNKIDFYHKGGRLFEFDGNEFTTHVKYASVLHGYGKPYIKENLLDYGNVRLIRDFKEGYTRIKENCSLHSGLEASGVAEIYEKSSYLKTDQNVVVLDIEASLESLTKEEEWSDELPDDGKKRTQDRLDLLLFNKPERCLQFFEVKHFGNKDLWSKAEKPPEVVSQMLEYNKQLEERNEELLQAYKDYARTVRELFGLSEESMPNPVSLEKDVVLLVFGFDSRQREKLHELLIEDGSLNGFRYCFIGRPKHAEQMWKNRELGK
;
A
#
# COMPACT_ATOMS: atom_id res chain seq x y z
N MET A 1 20.39 -12.84 6.68
CA MET A 1 19.02 -12.37 6.42
C MET A 1 18.95 -10.94 6.89
N ALA A 2 18.56 -9.99 6.03
CA ALA A 2 18.34 -8.63 6.50
C ALA A 2 17.09 -8.60 7.36
N LYS A 3 17.13 -7.75 8.39
CA LYS A 3 16.06 -7.60 9.38
C LYS A 3 14.94 -6.76 8.78
N PHE A 4 13.69 -7.20 8.90
CA PHE A 4 12.53 -6.39 8.52
C PHE A 4 12.39 -5.22 9.50
N GLU A 5 12.51 -4.00 8.99
CA GLU A 5 12.44 -2.77 9.79
C GLU A 5 11.41 -1.78 9.21
N ARG A 6 10.79 -1.07 10.15
CA ARG A 6 9.81 0.00 9.91
C ARG A 6 10.11 1.14 10.88
N SER A 7 11.14 1.90 10.56
CA SER A 7 11.67 2.96 11.41
C SER A 7 11.86 4.24 10.62
N PHE A 8 11.40 5.35 11.18
CA PHE A 8 11.64 6.67 10.62
C PHE A 8 12.03 7.59 11.79
N PRO A 9 13.34 7.69 12.11
CA PRO A 9 13.83 8.38 13.30
C PRO A 9 13.39 9.84 13.39
N LEU A 10 13.37 10.39 14.60
CA LEU A 10 12.93 11.76 14.87
C LEU A 10 13.68 12.80 14.01
N GLU A 11 14.98 12.60 13.78
CA GLU A 11 15.78 13.48 12.91
C GLU A 11 15.22 13.56 11.48
N LEU A 12 14.77 12.42 10.93
CA LEU A 12 14.15 12.37 9.61
C LEU A 12 12.73 12.94 9.63
N GLN A 13 11.99 12.76 10.72
CA GLN A 13 10.69 13.41 10.93
C GLN A 13 10.82 14.94 10.94
N GLU A 14 11.83 15.47 11.63
CA GLU A 14 12.11 16.90 11.66
C GLU A 14 12.64 17.42 10.32
N ALA A 15 13.39 16.62 9.57
CA ALA A 15 13.78 16.94 8.19
C ALA A 15 12.56 17.00 7.26
N LEU A 16 11.64 16.03 7.35
CA LEU A 16 10.41 15.95 6.56
C LEU A 16 9.51 17.18 6.76
N LYS A 17 9.49 17.76 7.96
CA LYS A 17 8.68 18.94 8.30
C LYS A 17 9.20 20.25 7.72
N LYS A 18 10.39 20.28 7.10
CA LYS A 18 11.00 21.52 6.56
C LYS A 18 10.47 21.92 5.17
N PRO A 19 10.35 21.02 4.17
CA PRO A 19 10.03 21.41 2.82
C PRO A 19 8.57 21.87 2.67
N PRO A 20 8.31 22.95 1.89
CA PRO A 20 6.96 23.42 1.56
C PRO A 20 6.04 22.36 0.96
N LEU A 21 6.59 21.39 0.21
CA LEU A 21 5.82 20.27 -0.34
C LEU A 21 5.12 19.47 0.77
N TYR A 22 5.78 19.27 1.91
CA TYR A 22 5.17 18.57 3.04
C TYR A 22 4.16 19.45 3.76
N THR A 23 4.60 20.63 4.21
CA THR A 23 3.83 21.49 5.12
C THR A 23 2.61 22.13 4.47
N GLU A 24 2.69 22.49 3.18
CA GLU A 24 1.61 23.19 2.48
C GLU A 24 0.77 22.27 1.58
N CYS A 25 1.25 21.07 1.25
CA CYS A 25 0.54 20.14 0.36
C CYS A 25 0.26 18.79 1.02
N LEU A 26 1.29 17.97 1.25
CA LEU A 26 1.11 16.58 1.68
C LEU A 26 0.37 16.46 3.01
N LEU A 27 0.71 17.28 4.02
CA LEU A 27 0.12 17.15 5.35
C LEU A 27 -1.42 17.28 5.33
N ARG A 28 -1.95 18.24 4.56
CA ARG A 28 -3.40 18.42 4.41
C ARG A 28 -4.04 17.18 3.78
N ASP A 29 -3.44 16.67 2.71
CA ASP A 29 -3.97 15.55 1.96
C ASP A 29 -3.85 14.25 2.77
N ILE A 30 -2.81 14.12 3.60
CA ILE A 30 -2.65 13.04 4.58
C ILE A 30 -3.77 13.06 5.63
N CYS A 31 -4.03 14.21 6.24
CA CYS A 31 -5.11 14.35 7.22
C CYS A 31 -6.49 14.07 6.62
N SER A 32 -6.71 14.44 5.36
CA SER A 32 -7.95 14.15 4.63
C SER A 32 -8.13 12.65 4.33
N GLY A 33 -7.02 11.92 4.16
CA GLY A 33 -6.97 10.53 3.71
C GLY A 33 -6.64 10.36 2.23
N GLU A 34 -6.59 11.45 1.44
CA GLU A 34 -6.24 11.41 0.02
C GLU A 34 -4.82 10.91 -0.26
N VAL A 35 -3.91 11.08 0.71
CA VAL A 35 -2.53 10.58 0.66
C VAL A 35 -2.28 9.68 1.85
N PHE A 36 -1.75 8.48 1.62
CA PHE A 36 -1.39 7.55 2.68
C PHE A 36 0.13 7.54 2.90
N PRO A 37 0.62 7.90 4.10
CA PRO A 37 2.02 7.77 4.44
C PRO A 37 2.33 6.33 4.89
N ALA A 38 3.34 5.71 4.30
CA ALA A 38 3.82 4.40 4.66
C ALA A 38 5.30 4.46 5.08
N PHE A 39 5.59 4.08 6.32
CA PHE A 39 6.98 4.07 6.78
C PHE A 39 7.73 2.85 6.24
N ARG A 40 9.00 3.05 5.92
CA ARG A 40 9.97 2.02 5.54
C ARG A 40 11.20 2.19 6.44
N ASN A 41 12.29 1.49 6.17
CA ASN A 41 13.54 1.73 6.90
C ASN A 41 14.18 3.05 6.44
N ASN A 42 14.24 4.04 7.33
CA ASN A 42 14.82 5.38 7.12
C ASN A 42 14.22 6.18 5.96
N LYS A 43 13.02 5.84 5.52
CA LYS A 43 12.30 6.59 4.49
C LYS A 43 10.79 6.48 4.69
N ILE A 44 10.06 7.37 4.04
CA ILE A 44 8.60 7.38 4.02
C ILE A 44 8.10 7.49 2.58
N ASP A 45 7.22 6.57 2.21
CA ASP A 45 6.52 6.58 0.93
C ASP A 45 5.16 7.25 1.12
N PHE A 46 4.74 8.10 0.18
CA PHE A 46 3.44 8.74 0.14
C PHE A 46 2.64 8.17 -1.03
N TYR A 47 1.48 7.59 -0.77
CA TYR A 47 0.65 6.94 -1.79
C TYR A 47 -0.60 7.74 -2.09
N HIS A 48 -0.98 7.80 -3.38
CA HIS A 48 -2.21 8.44 -3.84
C HIS A 48 -2.87 7.59 -4.92
N LYS A 49 -4.14 7.20 -4.72
CA LYS A 49 -4.96 6.42 -5.67
C LYS A 49 -4.35 5.09 -6.16
N GLY A 50 -3.38 4.56 -5.42
CA GLY A 50 -2.69 3.30 -5.70
C GLY A 50 -1.28 3.48 -6.25
N GLY A 51 -0.85 4.71 -6.57
CA GLY A 51 0.51 5.01 -6.97
C GLY A 51 1.34 5.58 -5.83
N ARG A 52 2.64 5.27 -5.79
CA ARG A 52 3.59 5.98 -4.93
C ARG A 52 3.83 7.39 -5.47
N LEU A 53 3.14 8.37 -4.89
CA LEU A 53 3.17 9.77 -5.26
C LEU A 53 4.55 10.40 -5.03
N PHE A 54 5.11 10.22 -3.83
CA PHE A 54 6.46 10.66 -3.48
C PHE A 54 7.13 9.65 -2.55
N GLU A 55 8.45 9.65 -2.50
CA GLU A 55 9.26 9.06 -1.43
C GLU A 55 10.11 10.18 -0.82
N PHE A 56 10.37 10.10 0.48
CA PHE A 56 11.33 10.97 1.17
C PHE A 56 12.29 10.12 1.99
N ASP A 57 13.59 10.28 1.74
CA ASP A 57 14.67 9.47 2.32
C ASP A 57 15.42 10.15 3.47
N GLY A 58 14.94 11.30 3.93
CA GLY A 58 15.61 12.13 4.93
C GLY A 58 16.30 13.36 4.37
N ASN A 59 16.65 13.34 3.08
CA ASN A 59 17.32 14.45 2.41
C ASN A 59 16.42 15.12 1.39
N GLU A 60 15.85 14.35 0.47
CA GLU A 60 15.07 14.89 -0.64
C GLU A 60 13.78 14.12 -0.92
N PHE A 61 12.87 14.78 -1.63
CA PHE A 61 11.70 14.12 -2.19
C PHE A 61 12.04 13.57 -3.57
N THR A 62 11.58 12.37 -3.86
CA THR A 62 11.62 11.78 -5.21
C THR A 62 10.22 11.39 -5.67
N THR A 63 10.00 11.34 -6.98
CA THR A 63 8.76 10.83 -7.59
C THR A 63 9.08 10.15 -8.92
N HIS A 64 8.14 9.41 -9.49
CA HIS A 64 8.33 8.78 -10.79
C HIS A 64 8.37 9.84 -11.90
N VAL A 65 9.27 9.70 -12.88
CA VAL A 65 9.44 10.66 -13.99
C VAL A 65 8.15 10.96 -14.75
N LYS A 66 7.31 9.93 -14.97
CA LYS A 66 5.97 10.07 -15.59
C LYS A 66 5.04 10.99 -14.80
N TYR A 67 5.21 11.08 -13.48
CA TYR A 67 4.39 11.96 -12.63
C TYR A 67 4.94 13.38 -12.66
N ALA A 68 6.26 13.54 -12.57
CA ALA A 68 6.95 14.83 -12.59
C ALA A 68 6.97 15.56 -13.95
N SER A 69 6.61 14.88 -15.05
CA SER A 69 6.55 15.45 -16.40
C SER A 69 5.36 16.42 -16.57
N VAL A 70 5.42 17.55 -15.87
CA VAL A 70 4.34 18.53 -15.73
C VAL A 70 4.76 19.88 -16.28
N LEU A 71 3.81 20.53 -16.97
CA LEU A 71 3.94 21.90 -17.43
C LEU A 71 3.31 22.87 -16.43
N HIS A 72 4.06 23.86 -16.01
CA HIS A 72 3.57 25.07 -15.35
C HIS A 72 2.92 26.02 -16.37
N GLY A 73 1.91 26.78 -15.94
CA GLY A 73 1.23 27.76 -16.77
C GLY A 73 0.29 27.17 -17.83
N TYR A 74 0.06 25.84 -17.80
CA TYR A 74 -0.79 25.15 -18.77
C TYR A 74 -1.70 24.12 -18.11
N GLY A 75 -3.02 24.30 -18.23
CA GLY A 75 -4.03 23.44 -17.59
C GLY A 75 -4.87 22.58 -18.54
N LYS A 76 -4.58 22.58 -19.84
CA LYS A 76 -5.38 21.84 -20.83
C LYS A 76 -4.72 20.48 -21.16
N PRO A 77 -5.52 19.44 -21.52
CA PRO A 77 -4.98 18.12 -21.88
C PRO A 77 -4.23 18.10 -23.21
N TYR A 78 -4.49 19.08 -24.10
CA TYR A 78 -3.85 19.16 -25.43
C TYR A 78 -3.14 20.49 -25.56
N ILE A 79 -1.84 20.47 -25.85
CA ILE A 79 -1.02 21.65 -26.13
C ILE A 79 -0.78 21.81 -27.64
N LYS A 80 -0.81 23.05 -28.13
CA LYS A 80 -0.38 23.38 -29.49
C LYS A 80 1.12 23.66 -29.49
N GLU A 81 1.83 23.23 -30.52
CA GLU A 81 3.29 23.39 -30.64
C GLU A 81 3.74 24.86 -30.48
N ASN A 82 2.99 25.80 -31.06
CA ASN A 82 3.30 27.22 -30.95
C ASN A 82 3.20 27.78 -29.51
N LEU A 83 2.65 27.03 -28.54
CA LEU A 83 2.60 27.43 -27.14
C LEU A 83 3.84 26.96 -26.35
N LEU A 84 4.69 26.13 -26.94
CA LEU A 84 5.95 25.70 -26.32
C LEU A 84 6.98 26.84 -26.29
N ASP A 85 6.94 27.74 -27.28
CA ASP A 85 7.85 28.89 -27.39
C ASP A 85 7.33 30.17 -26.72
N TYR A 86 6.03 30.26 -26.41
CA TYR A 86 5.45 31.47 -25.79
C TYR A 86 5.53 31.38 -24.26
N GLY A 87 6.33 32.28 -23.69
CA GLY A 87 7.04 32.19 -22.40
C GLY A 87 6.28 32.12 -21.08
N ASN A 88 5.11 31.48 -21.04
CA ASN A 88 4.44 31.13 -19.78
C ASN A 88 4.29 29.62 -19.56
N VAL A 89 4.47 28.80 -20.61
CA VAL A 89 4.48 27.34 -20.49
C VAL A 89 5.91 26.85 -20.32
N ARG A 90 6.20 26.18 -19.20
CA ARG A 90 7.52 25.60 -18.92
C ARG A 90 7.39 24.36 -18.06
N LEU A 91 8.47 23.61 -17.88
CA LEU A 91 8.51 22.59 -16.83
C LEU A 91 8.40 23.23 -15.44
N ILE A 92 7.82 22.48 -14.51
CA ILE A 92 7.80 22.84 -13.08
C ILE A 92 9.24 22.96 -12.54
N ARG A 93 9.45 23.87 -11.59
CA ARG A 93 10.75 24.10 -10.92
C ARG A 93 10.92 23.22 -9.68
N ASP A 94 9.81 22.87 -9.06
CA ASP A 94 9.74 22.03 -7.88
C ASP A 94 8.41 21.25 -7.87
N PHE A 95 8.32 20.24 -7.01
CA PHE A 95 7.13 19.40 -6.91
C PHE A 95 5.91 20.11 -6.30
N LYS A 96 6.11 21.18 -5.52
CA LYS A 96 4.99 21.95 -4.97
C LYS A 96 4.26 22.68 -6.08
N GLU A 97 5.00 23.29 -7.00
CA GLU A 97 4.45 23.97 -8.18
C GLU A 97 3.63 23.02 -9.07
N GLY A 98 4.07 21.76 -9.20
CA GLY A 98 3.40 20.74 -10.00
C GLY A 98 2.38 19.87 -9.26
N TYR A 99 2.20 20.06 -7.95
CA TYR A 99 1.63 19.06 -7.05
C TYR A 99 0.32 18.43 -7.54
N THR A 100 -0.66 19.26 -7.91
CA THR A 100 -1.97 18.79 -8.40
C THR A 100 -1.83 17.90 -9.64
N ARG A 101 -1.00 18.32 -10.61
CA ARG A 101 -0.84 17.57 -11.86
C ARG A 101 0.00 16.30 -11.67
N ILE A 102 0.96 16.33 -10.74
CA ILE A 102 1.70 15.13 -10.32
C ILE A 102 0.73 14.11 -9.70
N LYS A 103 -0.18 14.54 -8.82
CA LYS A 103 -1.25 13.68 -8.26
C LYS A 103 -2.14 13.09 -9.34
N GLU A 104 -2.60 13.93 -10.27
CA GLU A 104 -3.42 13.46 -11.40
C GLU A 104 -2.68 12.39 -12.21
N ASN A 105 -1.43 12.65 -12.61
CA ASN A 105 -0.62 11.68 -13.33
C ASN A 105 -0.40 10.38 -12.54
N CYS A 106 -0.19 10.48 -11.22
CA CYS A 106 -0.06 9.33 -10.33
C CYS A 106 -1.32 8.45 -10.34
N SER A 107 -2.50 9.06 -10.29
CA SER A 107 -3.78 8.34 -10.32
C SER A 107 -4.03 7.62 -11.65
N LEU A 108 -3.58 8.18 -12.77
CA LEU A 108 -3.79 7.62 -14.11
C LEU A 108 -2.95 6.35 -14.38
N HIS A 109 -1.90 6.13 -13.60
CA HIS A 109 -0.97 5.01 -13.77
C HIS A 109 -1.14 3.91 -12.71
N SER A 110 -2.19 3.99 -11.89
CA SER A 110 -2.45 3.02 -10.83
C SER A 110 -3.13 1.75 -11.35
N GLY A 111 -2.69 0.58 -10.87
CA GLY A 111 -3.33 -0.71 -11.18
C GLY A 111 -4.62 -0.90 -10.39
N LEU A 112 -5.49 -1.81 -10.84
CA LEU A 112 -6.83 -2.02 -10.24
C LEU A 112 -6.75 -2.36 -8.75
N GLU A 113 -5.84 -3.27 -8.36
CA GLU A 113 -5.63 -3.70 -6.97
C GLU A 113 -5.18 -2.56 -6.08
N ALA A 114 -4.16 -1.82 -6.52
CA ALA A 114 -3.65 -0.67 -5.79
C ALA A 114 -4.71 0.44 -5.64
N SER A 115 -5.55 0.64 -6.67
CA SER A 115 -6.69 1.57 -6.58
C SER A 115 -7.77 1.05 -5.62
N GLY A 116 -8.02 -0.26 -5.55
CA GLY A 116 -8.89 -0.88 -4.55
C GLY A 116 -8.39 -0.67 -3.12
N VAL A 117 -7.09 -0.85 -2.90
CA VAL A 117 -6.42 -0.53 -1.61
C VAL A 117 -6.55 0.96 -1.29
N ALA A 118 -6.45 1.84 -2.28
CA ALA A 118 -6.65 3.28 -2.08
C ALA A 118 -8.05 3.65 -1.63
N GLU A 119 -9.09 3.04 -2.21
CA GLU A 119 -10.47 3.28 -1.74
C GLU A 119 -10.67 2.92 -0.26
N ILE A 120 -9.88 1.99 0.27
CA ILE A 120 -9.90 1.58 1.67
C ILE A 120 -9.17 2.60 2.55
N TYR A 121 -7.90 2.90 2.26
CA TYR A 121 -7.11 3.78 3.14
C TYR A 121 -7.65 5.21 3.17
N GLU A 122 -8.28 5.67 2.08
CA GLU A 122 -8.90 7.00 2.03
C GLU A 122 -9.94 7.19 3.13
N LYS A 123 -10.62 6.11 3.48
CA LYS A 123 -11.68 6.10 4.48
C LYS A 123 -11.25 5.53 5.83
N SER A 124 -10.12 4.83 5.88
CA SER A 124 -9.72 4.05 7.05
C SER A 124 -8.24 4.13 7.39
N SER A 125 -7.53 5.18 6.95
CA SER A 125 -6.14 5.44 7.35
C SER A 125 -5.99 5.46 8.88
N TYR A 126 -4.80 5.12 9.40
CA TYR A 126 -4.48 5.18 10.82
C TYR A 126 -4.65 6.58 11.45
N LEU A 127 -4.83 7.64 10.65
CA LEU A 127 -5.20 8.98 11.13
C LEU A 127 -6.71 9.16 11.41
N LYS A 128 -7.56 8.20 11.05
CA LYS A 128 -8.98 8.17 11.42
C LYS A 128 -9.11 7.60 12.83
N THR A 129 -8.84 8.45 13.82
CA THR A 129 -8.72 8.05 15.23
C THR A 129 -10.01 7.52 15.84
N ASP A 130 -11.16 7.88 15.28
CA ASP A 130 -12.50 7.43 15.68
C ASP A 130 -12.83 5.99 15.24
N GLN A 131 -12.04 5.39 14.36
CA GLN A 131 -12.29 4.03 13.87
C GLN A 131 -11.52 2.98 14.66
N ASN A 132 -12.15 1.84 14.95
CA ASN A 132 -11.50 0.74 15.67
C ASN A 132 -10.51 -0.05 14.81
N VAL A 133 -10.80 -0.19 13.51
CA VAL A 133 -9.94 -0.89 12.57
C VAL A 133 -9.46 0.08 11.52
N VAL A 134 -8.15 0.15 11.32
CA VAL A 134 -7.50 1.08 10.38
C VAL A 134 -6.52 0.34 9.48
N VAL A 135 -6.20 0.96 8.34
CA VAL A 135 -5.05 0.60 7.50
C VAL A 135 -3.79 1.12 8.17
N LEU A 136 -2.86 0.23 8.50
CA LEU A 136 -1.60 0.58 9.14
C LEU A 136 -0.46 0.74 8.13
N ASP A 137 -0.35 -0.19 7.19
CA ASP A 137 0.68 -0.21 6.15
C ASP A 137 0.08 -0.79 4.84
N ILE A 138 0.72 -0.49 3.72
CA ILE A 138 0.40 -1.02 2.39
C ILE A 138 1.70 -1.38 1.67
N GLU A 139 1.63 -2.32 0.71
CA GLU A 139 2.78 -2.81 -0.05
C GLU A 139 3.97 -3.22 0.86
N ALA A 140 3.69 -3.99 1.91
CA ALA A 140 4.70 -4.46 2.83
C ALA A 140 5.57 -5.54 2.16
N SER A 141 6.75 -5.16 1.68
CA SER A 141 7.73 -6.11 1.14
C SER A 141 8.34 -6.92 2.27
N LEU A 142 8.13 -8.23 2.23
CA LEU A 142 8.90 -9.18 3.02
C LEU A 142 10.08 -9.63 2.16
N GLU A 143 11.30 -9.54 2.68
CA GLU A 143 12.44 -10.12 1.96
C GLU A 143 12.29 -11.63 1.95
N SER A 144 12.33 -12.22 0.75
CA SER A 144 12.21 -13.66 0.58
C SER A 144 13.26 -14.40 1.40
N LEU A 145 12.83 -15.40 2.16
CA LEU A 145 13.72 -16.25 2.97
C LEU A 145 14.72 -17.06 2.13
N THR A 146 14.49 -17.18 0.82
CA THR A 146 15.17 -18.13 -0.06
C THR A 146 16.06 -17.49 -1.13
N LYS A 147 16.07 -16.16 -1.25
CA LYS A 147 16.92 -15.47 -2.24
C LYS A 147 18.17 -14.92 -1.57
N GLU A 148 19.24 -15.70 -1.65
CA GLU A 148 20.60 -15.19 -1.43
C GLU A 148 20.88 -14.03 -2.40
N GLU A 149 21.55 -13.02 -1.87
CA GLU A 149 21.81 -11.71 -2.46
C GLU A 149 22.59 -11.80 -3.77
N GLU A 150 21.92 -11.68 -4.92
CA GLU A 150 22.57 -11.16 -6.13
C GLU A 150 22.43 -9.64 -6.14
N TRP A 151 23.36 -8.99 -5.43
CA TRP A 151 23.64 -7.57 -5.59
C TRP A 151 24.23 -7.34 -7.00
N SER A 152 23.40 -6.86 -7.91
CA SER A 152 23.86 -6.06 -9.05
C SER A 152 23.21 -4.68 -8.97
N ASP A 153 24.05 -3.64 -9.03
CA ASP A 153 23.69 -2.21 -9.12
C ASP A 153 23.17 -1.82 -10.51
N GLU A 154 23.05 -2.78 -11.43
CA GLU A 154 22.46 -2.55 -12.74
C GLU A 154 20.95 -2.74 -12.68
N LEU A 155 20.21 -1.66 -12.94
CA LEU A 155 18.80 -1.71 -13.30
C LEU A 155 18.64 -2.72 -14.45
N PRO A 156 17.85 -3.80 -14.32
CA PRO A 156 17.64 -4.70 -15.44
C PRO A 156 16.98 -3.96 -16.60
N ASP A 157 17.72 -3.81 -17.69
CA ASP A 157 17.32 -3.21 -18.97
C ASP A 157 16.24 -4.05 -19.72
N ASP A 158 15.83 -5.19 -19.15
CA ASP A 158 14.82 -6.10 -19.72
C ASP A 158 13.42 -5.96 -19.11
N GLY A 159 13.20 -4.99 -18.21
CA GLY A 159 11.87 -4.71 -17.66
C GLY A 159 11.27 -5.82 -16.81
N LYS A 160 12.03 -6.87 -16.46
CA LYS A 160 11.57 -7.89 -15.52
C LYS A 160 11.74 -7.37 -14.09
N LYS A 161 10.61 -6.98 -13.50
CA LYS A 161 10.53 -6.64 -12.06
C LYS A 161 11.15 -7.78 -11.24
N ARG A 162 12.15 -7.45 -10.42
CA ARG A 162 12.51 -8.28 -9.25
C ARG A 162 11.21 -8.55 -8.49
N THR A 163 10.76 -9.80 -8.45
CA THR A 163 9.56 -10.21 -7.71
C THR A 163 9.93 -10.23 -6.23
N GLN A 164 9.87 -9.05 -5.61
CA GLN A 164 9.76 -8.95 -4.17
C GLN A 164 8.35 -9.39 -3.79
N ASP A 165 8.28 -10.31 -2.84
CA ASP A 165 7.07 -10.76 -2.18
C ASP A 165 6.52 -9.58 -1.35
N ARG A 166 5.40 -9.01 -1.79
CA ARG A 166 4.78 -7.83 -1.17
C ARG A 166 3.37 -8.17 -0.75
N LEU A 167 3.09 -8.02 0.54
CA LEU A 167 1.74 -8.06 1.08
C LEU A 167 1.07 -6.72 0.82
N ASP A 168 -0.09 -6.74 0.17
CA ASP A 168 -0.74 -5.53 -0.33
C ASP A 168 -1.24 -4.60 0.78
N LEU A 169 -1.74 -5.16 1.87
CA LEU A 169 -2.45 -4.41 2.90
C LEU A 169 -2.25 -4.99 4.30
N LEU A 170 -2.02 -4.12 5.28
CA LEU A 170 -2.01 -4.45 6.70
C LEU A 170 -3.10 -3.67 7.45
N LEU A 171 -4.00 -4.39 8.09
CA LEU A 171 -5.00 -3.81 8.99
C LEU A 171 -4.57 -3.93 10.44
N PHE A 172 -4.92 -2.93 11.24
CA PHE A 172 -4.74 -2.91 12.68
C PHE A 172 -6.08 -2.73 13.39
N ASN A 173 -6.46 -3.71 14.20
CA ASN A 173 -7.57 -3.58 15.14
C ASN A 173 -7.03 -3.00 16.45
N LYS A 174 -7.36 -1.74 16.73
CA LYS A 174 -6.86 -1.00 17.89
C LYS A 174 -7.37 -1.55 19.22
N PRO A 175 -8.67 -1.89 19.38
CA PRO A 175 -9.16 -2.55 20.61
C PRO A 175 -8.46 -3.88 20.91
N GLU A 176 -8.33 -4.76 19.92
CA GLU A 176 -7.68 -6.07 20.08
C GLU A 176 -6.15 -5.97 20.07
N ARG A 177 -5.62 -4.82 19.66
CA ARG A 177 -4.20 -4.58 19.40
C ARG A 177 -3.57 -5.66 18.49
N CYS A 178 -4.34 -6.10 17.50
CA CYS A 178 -4.00 -7.22 16.63
C CYS A 178 -3.80 -6.76 15.18
N LEU A 179 -2.76 -7.29 14.54
CA LEU A 179 -2.41 -7.05 13.14
C LEU A 179 -2.89 -8.17 12.24
N GLN A 180 -3.40 -7.84 11.05
CA GLN A 180 -3.81 -8.80 10.03
C GLN A 180 -3.34 -8.36 8.64
N PHE A 181 -2.58 -9.21 7.97
CA PHE A 181 -2.20 -9.01 6.58
C PHE A 181 -3.27 -9.51 5.62
N PHE A 182 -3.35 -8.84 4.48
CA PHE A 182 -4.25 -9.15 3.37
C PHE A 182 -3.47 -9.18 2.05
N GLU A 183 -3.77 -10.20 1.25
CA GLU A 183 -3.45 -10.27 -0.17
C GLU A 183 -4.66 -9.79 -0.96
N VAL A 184 -4.50 -8.81 -1.83
CA VAL A 184 -5.63 -8.12 -2.47
C VAL A 184 -5.67 -8.41 -3.95
N LYS A 185 -6.72 -9.10 -4.41
CA LYS A 185 -6.94 -9.40 -5.82
C LYS A 185 -8.19 -8.72 -6.35
N HIS A 186 -8.07 -8.08 -7.50
CA HIS A 186 -9.25 -7.71 -8.28
C HIS A 186 -9.84 -8.98 -8.91
N PHE A 187 -11.17 -9.08 -9.04
CA PHE A 187 -11.85 -10.24 -9.65
C PHE A 187 -11.26 -10.63 -11.01
N GLY A 188 -10.91 -9.63 -11.84
CA GLY A 188 -10.28 -9.87 -13.13
C GLY A 188 -8.84 -10.38 -13.09
N ASN A 189 -8.21 -10.52 -11.92
CA ASN A 189 -6.85 -11.00 -11.80
C ASN A 189 -6.77 -12.49 -12.20
N LYS A 190 -5.80 -12.81 -13.06
CA LYS A 190 -5.58 -14.16 -13.57
C LYS A 190 -5.14 -15.16 -12.51
N ASP A 191 -4.53 -14.69 -11.43
CA ASP A 191 -3.97 -15.49 -10.34
C ASP A 191 -5.08 -16.16 -9.50
N LEU A 192 -6.32 -15.63 -9.60
CA LEU A 192 -7.53 -16.24 -9.04
C LEU A 192 -8.01 -17.44 -9.85
N TRP A 193 -7.53 -17.62 -11.07
CA TRP A 193 -8.02 -18.64 -12.00
C TRP A 193 -7.01 -19.77 -12.13
N SER A 194 -7.47 -20.99 -11.88
CA SER A 194 -6.72 -22.20 -12.17
C SER A 194 -6.98 -22.71 -13.59
N LYS A 195 -6.00 -23.43 -14.14
CA LYS A 195 -6.24 -24.42 -15.19
C LYS A 195 -6.50 -25.76 -14.49
N ALA A 196 -7.28 -26.64 -15.10
CA ALA A 196 -7.61 -27.95 -14.53
C ALA A 196 -6.36 -28.64 -13.92
N GLU A 197 -6.53 -29.20 -12.71
CA GLU A 197 -5.53 -29.96 -11.95
C GLU A 197 -4.42 -29.16 -11.24
N LYS A 198 -4.50 -27.83 -11.15
CA LYS A 198 -3.56 -27.02 -10.33
C LYS A 198 -4.31 -25.99 -9.48
N PRO A 199 -3.91 -25.75 -8.22
CA PRO A 199 -4.47 -24.66 -7.45
C PRO A 199 -4.15 -23.30 -8.09
N PRO A 200 -5.00 -22.28 -7.91
CA PRO A 200 -4.74 -20.91 -8.34
C PRO A 200 -3.40 -20.38 -7.79
N GLU A 201 -2.73 -19.50 -8.55
CA GLU A 201 -1.42 -18.94 -8.18
C GLU A 201 -1.47 -18.18 -6.84
N VAL A 202 -2.61 -17.54 -6.54
CA VAL A 202 -2.82 -16.83 -5.27
C VAL A 202 -2.70 -17.75 -4.04
N VAL A 203 -3.08 -19.03 -4.15
CA VAL A 203 -2.98 -19.98 -3.03
C VAL A 203 -1.53 -20.26 -2.70
N SER A 204 -0.68 -20.41 -3.72
CA SER A 204 0.76 -20.58 -3.54
C SER A 204 1.40 -19.34 -2.90
N GLN A 205 0.95 -18.14 -3.30
CA GLN A 205 1.39 -16.88 -2.69
C GLN A 205 1.03 -16.83 -1.19
N MET A 206 -0.21 -17.16 -0.84
CA MET A 206 -0.67 -17.18 0.55
C MET A 206 0.10 -18.19 1.42
N LEU A 207 0.41 -19.38 0.88
CA LEU A 207 1.22 -20.37 1.60
C LEU A 207 2.60 -19.82 1.97
N GLU A 208 3.27 -19.20 1.00
CA GLU A 208 4.60 -18.62 1.22
C GLU A 208 4.53 -17.47 2.23
N TYR A 209 3.52 -16.60 2.14
CA TYR A 209 3.33 -15.54 3.12
C TYR A 209 3.06 -16.08 4.52
N ASN A 210 2.16 -17.05 4.68
CA ASN A 210 1.87 -17.65 5.99
C ASN A 210 3.13 -18.23 6.63
N LYS A 211 3.98 -18.89 5.84
CA LYS A 211 5.28 -19.37 6.31
C LYS A 211 6.17 -18.23 6.80
N GLN A 212 6.28 -17.15 6.03
CA GLN A 212 7.08 -15.98 6.44
C GLN A 212 6.52 -15.30 7.71
N LEU A 213 5.19 -15.22 7.85
CA LEU A 213 4.54 -14.65 9.03
C LEU A 213 4.73 -15.51 10.29
N GLU A 214 4.75 -16.83 10.14
CA GLU A 214 5.05 -17.76 11.23
C GLU A 214 6.52 -17.64 11.66
N GLU A 215 7.45 -17.70 10.71
CA GLU A 215 8.89 -17.68 11.00
C GLU A 215 9.40 -16.32 11.52
N ARG A 216 8.79 -15.21 11.07
CA ARG A 216 9.23 -13.84 11.42
C ARG A 216 8.28 -13.11 12.37
N ASN A 217 7.38 -13.83 13.07
CA ASN A 217 6.31 -13.22 13.85
C ASN A 217 6.79 -12.13 14.83
N GLU A 218 7.81 -12.44 15.64
CA GLU A 218 8.34 -11.51 16.64
C GLU A 218 9.01 -10.29 16.00
N GLU A 219 9.77 -10.50 14.92
CA GLU A 219 10.43 -9.45 14.14
C GLU A 219 9.41 -8.48 13.55
N LEU A 220 8.38 -9.01 12.89
CA LEU A 220 7.31 -8.21 12.29
C LEU A 220 6.54 -7.44 13.36
N LEU A 221 6.16 -8.09 14.45
CA LEU A 221 5.45 -7.44 15.54
C LEU A 221 6.27 -6.29 16.13
N GLN A 222 7.58 -6.47 16.31
CA GLN A 222 8.46 -5.41 16.79
C GLN A 222 8.55 -4.25 15.79
N ALA A 223 8.72 -4.54 14.50
CA ALA A 223 8.75 -3.52 13.46
C ALA A 223 7.45 -2.68 13.44
N TYR A 224 6.28 -3.30 13.59
CA TYR A 224 5.02 -2.56 13.63
C TYR A 224 4.74 -1.86 14.98
N LYS A 225 5.39 -2.25 16.07
CA LYS A 225 5.45 -1.41 17.30
C LYS A 225 6.25 -0.13 17.04
N ASP A 226 7.39 -0.24 16.37
CA ASP A 226 8.19 0.92 15.97
C ASP A 226 7.45 1.80 14.95
N TYR A 227 6.69 1.20 14.03
CA TYR A 227 5.78 1.90 13.12
C TYR A 227 4.73 2.71 13.91
N ALA A 228 3.99 2.08 14.83
CA ALA A 228 2.97 2.74 15.63
C ALA A 228 3.55 3.90 16.47
N ARG A 229 4.75 3.72 17.03
CA ARG A 229 5.48 4.80 17.71
C ARG A 229 5.77 5.97 16.77
N THR A 230 6.31 5.68 15.59
CA THR A 230 6.63 6.69 14.57
C THR A 230 5.38 7.47 14.14
N VAL A 231 4.24 6.78 13.93
CA VAL A 231 2.94 7.42 13.65
C VAL A 231 2.59 8.44 14.75
N ARG A 232 2.68 8.03 16.02
CA ARG A 232 2.36 8.90 17.15
C ARG A 232 3.27 10.12 17.22
N GLU A 233 4.57 9.93 17.05
CA GLU A 233 5.56 11.00 17.08
C GLU A 233 5.36 12.01 15.94
N LEU A 234 5.21 11.53 14.70
CA LEU A 234 5.11 12.39 13.53
C LEU A 234 3.82 13.20 13.51
N PHE A 235 2.70 12.59 13.90
CA PHE A 235 1.36 13.17 13.80
C PHE A 235 0.78 13.65 15.15
N GLY A 236 1.54 13.55 16.23
CA GLY A 236 1.11 13.99 17.56
C GLY A 236 -0.09 13.21 18.11
N LEU A 237 -0.18 11.90 17.84
CA LEU A 237 -1.27 11.06 18.32
C LEU A 237 -0.97 10.49 19.72
N SER A 238 -2.02 10.31 20.52
CA SER A 238 -1.91 9.65 21.83
C SER A 238 -1.80 8.12 21.71
N GLU A 239 -1.36 7.46 22.77
CA GLU A 239 -1.30 5.99 22.83
C GLU A 239 -2.70 5.34 22.79
N GLU A 240 -3.74 6.03 23.26
CA GLU A 240 -5.12 5.57 23.14
C GLU A 240 -5.60 5.62 21.68
N SER A 241 -5.20 6.65 20.94
CA SER A 241 -5.63 6.84 19.54
C SER A 241 -4.91 5.88 18.59
N MET A 242 -3.65 5.56 18.89
CA MET A 242 -2.79 4.66 18.12
C MET A 242 -1.95 3.79 19.07
N PRO A 243 -2.53 2.72 19.63
CA PRO A 243 -1.82 1.85 20.58
C PRO A 243 -0.74 1.02 19.88
N ASN A 244 0.19 0.48 20.66
CA ASN A 244 1.13 -0.50 20.15
C ASN A 244 0.42 -1.85 19.88
N PRO A 245 0.69 -2.52 18.74
CA PRO A 245 0.23 -3.88 18.53
C PRO A 245 0.88 -4.84 19.52
N VAL A 246 0.13 -5.87 19.93
CA VAL A 246 0.57 -6.91 20.87
C VAL A 246 0.55 -8.30 20.26
N SER A 247 -0.18 -8.48 19.16
CA SER A 247 -0.26 -9.74 18.41
C SER A 247 -0.34 -9.51 16.91
N LEU A 248 0.02 -10.55 16.17
CA LEU A 248 -0.04 -10.60 14.72
C LEU A 248 -0.63 -11.95 14.31
N GLU A 249 -1.70 -11.90 13.53
CA GLU A 249 -2.31 -13.07 12.90
C GLU A 249 -1.31 -13.69 11.92
N LYS A 250 -1.14 -15.00 11.99
CA LYS A 250 -0.05 -15.71 11.30
C LYS A 250 -0.40 -16.14 9.87
N ASP A 251 -1.67 -16.04 9.51
CA ASP A 251 -2.15 -16.31 8.16
C ASP A 251 -2.66 -15.03 7.50
N VAL A 252 -2.40 -14.93 6.20
CA VAL A 252 -2.88 -13.88 5.32
C VAL A 252 -4.32 -14.15 4.93
N VAL A 253 -5.09 -13.07 4.80
CA VAL A 253 -6.47 -13.13 4.31
C VAL A 253 -6.50 -12.73 2.84
N LEU A 254 -7.10 -13.57 1.99
CA LEU A 254 -7.36 -13.18 0.61
C LEU A 254 -8.55 -12.22 0.53
N LEU A 255 -8.33 -10.97 0.14
CA LEU A 255 -9.38 -10.03 -0.22
C LEU A 255 -9.61 -10.10 -1.74
N VAL A 256 -10.82 -10.46 -2.16
CA VAL A 256 -11.25 -10.30 -3.57
C VAL A 256 -12.28 -9.20 -3.67
N PHE A 257 -12.16 -8.33 -4.68
CA PHE A 257 -13.09 -7.23 -4.93
C PHE A 257 -13.34 -7.00 -6.43
N GLY A 258 -14.23 -6.04 -6.76
CA GLY A 258 -14.49 -5.64 -8.15
C GLY A 258 -15.44 -6.58 -8.90
N PHE A 259 -16.37 -7.20 -8.17
CA PHE A 259 -17.33 -8.14 -8.72
C PHE A 259 -18.79 -7.78 -8.38
N ASP A 260 -19.72 -8.23 -9.22
CA ASP A 260 -21.17 -8.22 -8.97
C ASP A 260 -21.67 -9.53 -8.33
N SER A 261 -22.98 -9.64 -8.06
CA SER A 261 -23.56 -10.84 -7.42
C SER A 261 -23.37 -12.12 -8.22
N ARG A 262 -23.44 -12.06 -9.56
CA ARG A 262 -23.27 -13.24 -10.42
C ARG A 262 -21.81 -13.67 -10.46
N GLN A 263 -20.90 -12.70 -10.48
CA GLN A 263 -19.46 -12.96 -10.42
C GLN A 263 -19.04 -13.49 -9.04
N ARG A 264 -19.73 -13.10 -7.97
CA ARG A 264 -19.54 -13.67 -6.63
C ARG A 264 -19.83 -15.17 -6.61
N GLU A 265 -20.95 -15.60 -7.18
CA GLU A 265 -21.30 -17.04 -7.28
C GLU A 265 -20.18 -17.82 -7.97
N LYS A 266 -19.66 -17.28 -9.07
CA LYS A 266 -18.51 -17.88 -9.79
C LYS A 266 -17.23 -17.95 -8.93
N LEU A 267 -16.95 -16.94 -8.11
CA LEU A 267 -15.81 -17.01 -7.17
C LEU A 267 -16.01 -18.13 -6.14
N HIS A 268 -17.23 -18.28 -5.61
CA HIS A 268 -17.54 -19.35 -4.67
C HIS A 268 -17.34 -20.74 -5.30
N GLU A 269 -17.87 -20.96 -6.50
CA GLU A 269 -17.68 -22.21 -7.25
C GLU A 269 -16.19 -22.52 -7.43
N LEU A 270 -15.40 -21.55 -7.90
CA LEU A 270 -14.01 -21.78 -8.30
C LEU A 270 -13.00 -21.83 -7.15
N LEU A 271 -13.27 -21.14 -6.04
CA LEU A 271 -12.30 -21.01 -4.95
C LEU A 271 -12.72 -21.75 -3.68
N ILE A 272 -14.04 -21.89 -3.46
CA ILE A 272 -14.58 -22.52 -2.24
C ILE A 272 -15.05 -23.93 -2.54
N GLU A 273 -15.96 -24.12 -3.52
CA GLU A 273 -16.52 -25.46 -3.81
C GLU A 273 -15.48 -26.41 -4.41
N ASP A 274 -14.54 -25.88 -5.20
CA ASP A 274 -13.35 -26.61 -5.68
C ASP A 274 -12.35 -26.97 -4.56
N GLY A 275 -12.49 -26.38 -3.37
CA GLY A 275 -11.61 -26.61 -2.22
C GLY A 275 -10.25 -25.89 -2.31
N SER A 276 -10.05 -25.04 -3.34
CA SER A 276 -8.82 -24.28 -3.56
C SER A 276 -8.42 -23.40 -2.36
N LEU A 277 -9.37 -22.89 -1.57
CA LEU A 277 -9.12 -22.09 -0.36
C LEU A 277 -9.28 -22.86 0.96
N ASN A 278 -9.28 -24.19 0.95
CA ASN A 278 -9.41 -24.96 2.19
C ASN A 278 -8.26 -24.65 3.16
N GLY A 279 -8.62 -24.23 4.38
CA GLY A 279 -7.66 -23.83 5.40
C GLY A 279 -7.13 -22.39 5.28
N PHE A 280 -7.58 -21.61 4.29
CA PHE A 280 -7.22 -20.20 4.14
C PHE A 280 -8.36 -19.28 4.56
N ARG A 281 -8.01 -18.15 5.16
CA ARG A 281 -8.97 -17.06 5.38
C ARG A 281 -9.17 -16.26 4.10
N TYR A 282 -10.41 -15.88 3.85
CA TYR A 282 -10.78 -15.06 2.70
C TYR A 282 -11.85 -14.03 3.06
N CYS A 283 -11.99 -13.03 2.21
CA CYS A 283 -12.98 -11.97 2.31
C CYS A 283 -13.39 -11.54 0.90
N PHE A 284 -14.63 -11.85 0.50
CA PHE A 284 -15.16 -11.45 -0.80
C PHE A 284 -16.05 -10.22 -0.63
N ILE A 285 -15.55 -9.05 -1.04
CA ILE A 285 -16.30 -7.79 -0.98
C ILE A 285 -16.28 -7.11 -2.34
N GLY A 286 -17.43 -7.10 -3.04
CA GLY A 286 -17.53 -6.53 -4.40
C GLY A 286 -17.06 -5.08 -4.50
N ARG A 287 -17.29 -4.27 -3.45
CA ARG A 287 -16.72 -2.92 -3.33
C ARG A 287 -16.33 -2.61 -1.89
N PRO A 288 -15.04 -2.70 -1.51
CA PRO A 288 -14.61 -2.43 -0.15
C PRO A 288 -14.78 -0.94 0.17
N LYS A 289 -15.40 -0.63 1.32
CA LYS A 289 -15.62 0.76 1.74
C LYS A 289 -14.83 1.14 2.98
N HIS A 290 -14.64 0.23 3.92
CA HIS A 290 -13.98 0.51 5.20
C HIS A 290 -13.18 -0.69 5.69
N ALA A 291 -12.10 -0.45 6.44
CA ALA A 291 -11.27 -1.50 7.03
C ALA A 291 -12.04 -2.45 7.95
N GLU A 292 -13.00 -1.91 8.72
CA GLU A 292 -13.82 -2.71 9.62
C GLU A 292 -14.71 -3.74 8.89
N GLN A 293 -15.16 -3.43 7.68
CA GLN A 293 -15.93 -4.36 6.85
C GLN A 293 -15.08 -5.59 6.50
N MET A 294 -13.81 -5.38 6.14
CA MET A 294 -12.90 -6.48 5.83
C MET A 294 -12.55 -7.27 7.09
N TRP A 295 -12.41 -6.61 8.23
CA TRP A 295 -12.11 -7.28 9.49
C TRP A 295 -13.22 -8.24 9.92
N LYS A 296 -14.48 -7.81 9.80
CA LYS A 296 -15.64 -8.60 10.25
C LYS A 296 -16.05 -9.71 9.30
N ASN A 297 -15.84 -9.54 8.00
CA ASN A 297 -16.30 -10.49 6.96
C ASN A 297 -15.21 -11.47 6.52
N ARG A 298 -14.28 -11.82 7.41
CA ARG A 298 -13.31 -12.88 7.13
C ARG A 298 -13.94 -14.22 7.41
N GLU A 299 -13.85 -15.11 6.44
CA GLU A 299 -14.35 -16.47 6.51
C GLU A 299 -13.18 -17.45 6.35
N LEU A 300 -13.33 -18.67 6.87
CA LEU A 300 -12.36 -19.75 6.68
C LEU A 300 -12.91 -20.70 5.60
N GLY A 301 -12.12 -20.97 4.56
CA GLY A 301 -12.46 -21.97 3.56
C GLY A 301 -12.53 -23.36 4.17
N LYS A 302 -13.60 -24.09 3.89
CA LYS A 302 -13.92 -25.42 4.47
C LYS A 302 -14.09 -26.46 3.37
#